data_AF-A0A1G2CK89-F1
#
_entry.id   AF-A0A1G2CK89-F1
#
_cell.length_a   1.000
_cell.length_b   1.000
_cell.length_c   1.000
_cell.angle_alpha   90.00
_cell.angle_beta   90.00
_cell.angle_gamma   90.00
#
_symmetry.space_group_name_H-M   'P 1'
#
loop_
_entity.id
_entity.type
_entity.pdbx_description
1 polymer ?
#
loop_
_entity_poly.entity_id
_entity_poly.type
_entity_poly.pdbx_seq_one_letter_code
_entity_poly.pdbx_strand_id
1 'polypeptide(L)'
;MLRVSKRALQDLEQDLERVTGKQGVLEAISEENERMIVQRLDFLGLGRHTNANKVYDALTSKIEADDFAICQASGCSLRDPGAAEKLCDFAAKLEPPQTGFFLKKEKAKQLLRNEPPKKIMAALGYTSVDEMLEKEDLLEVYSALRFLEDAEWQNTVFFRQYESLTPADFEERQIELKALHHKWAQAAERFVAKKYHNVSHLKELGVIFVIPIFLGVSGESLRLLAMLSHYLNEVKYYSDLFAHLAKRENFAYNVISLLRGDVIEDRLPPQPAEARRPRFLIIQRYLAKDDENDWRLFEPHVNPEALHWQRAEEAIVRIPEVLPNFTNGIAFWKDLGPVGDYFISETGVPLLVSFNIVDTVMALVRQKELLKYVYHHQEALWNKIFVAYYGQEEMIKQVKQNIFKGYFYM
;
A
#
# COMPACT_ATOMS: atom_id res chain seq x y z
N MET A 1 -14.60 -11.80 10.21
CA MET A 1 -13.93 -10.94 9.21
C MET A 1 -13.14 -9.80 9.85
N LEU A 2 -13.78 -8.84 10.53
CA LEU A 2 -13.17 -7.61 11.09
C LEU A 2 -12.33 -7.78 12.38
N ARG A 3 -12.14 -9.02 12.86
CA ARG A 3 -11.43 -9.35 14.12
C ARG A 3 -12.00 -8.74 15.41
N VAL A 4 -13.11 -8.01 15.36
CA VAL A 4 -13.79 -7.45 16.55
C VAL A 4 -14.88 -8.37 17.09
N SER A 5 -15.24 -8.18 18.36
CA SER A 5 -16.36 -8.90 18.97
C SER A 5 -17.70 -8.49 18.34
N LYS A 6 -18.65 -9.43 18.27
CA LYS A 6 -20.01 -9.17 17.77
C LYS A 6 -20.68 -8.02 18.52
N ARG A 7 -20.51 -7.96 19.84
CA ARG A 7 -21.05 -6.89 20.68
C ARG A 7 -20.47 -5.53 20.32
N ALA A 8 -19.15 -5.43 20.14
CA ALA A 8 -18.52 -4.17 19.76
C ALA A 8 -19.02 -3.67 18.39
N LEU A 9 -19.23 -4.58 17.45
CA LEU A 9 -19.79 -4.23 16.13
C LEU A 9 -21.25 -3.77 16.21
N GLN A 10 -22.08 -4.46 17.02
CA GLN A 10 -23.48 -4.07 17.25
C GLN A 10 -23.60 -2.71 17.94
N ASP A 11 -22.76 -2.46 18.94
CA ASP A 11 -22.68 -1.17 19.61
C ASP A 11 -22.28 -0.05 18.63
N LEU A 12 -21.29 -0.31 17.76
CA LEU A 12 -20.86 0.64 16.74
C LEU A 12 -22.01 0.92 15.75
N GLU A 13 -22.70 -0.10 15.28
CA GLU A 13 -23.86 0.04 14.39
C GLU A 13 -24.92 0.94 15.02
N GLN A 14 -25.34 0.67 16.25
CA GLN A 14 -26.33 1.49 16.96
C GLN A 14 -25.90 2.97 17.08
N ASP A 15 -24.62 3.20 17.39
CA ASP A 15 -24.06 4.55 17.46
C ASP A 15 -24.09 5.26 16.09
N LEU A 16 -23.73 4.55 15.02
CA LEU A 16 -23.73 5.06 13.65
C LEU A 16 -25.15 5.35 13.15
N GLU A 17 -26.10 4.43 13.38
CA GLU A 17 -27.51 4.62 13.03
C GLU A 17 -28.10 5.83 13.74
N ARG A 18 -27.79 6.00 15.04
CA ARG A 18 -28.26 7.15 15.84
C ARG A 18 -27.72 8.48 15.31
N VAL A 19 -26.44 8.54 14.90
CA VAL A 19 -25.81 9.78 14.44
C VAL A 19 -26.16 10.11 12.99
N THR A 20 -26.31 9.11 12.13
CA THR A 20 -26.52 9.32 10.68
C THR A 20 -27.97 9.21 10.23
N GLY A 21 -28.83 8.54 11.01
CA GLY A 21 -30.18 8.15 10.60
C GLY A 21 -30.23 7.03 9.54
N LYS A 22 -29.08 6.49 9.12
CA LYS A 22 -29.01 5.38 8.17
C LYS A 22 -29.09 4.05 8.90
N GLN A 23 -30.09 3.22 8.59
CA GLN A 23 -30.30 1.92 9.23
C GLN A 23 -29.99 0.76 8.29
N GLY A 24 -29.67 -0.42 8.84
CA GLY A 24 -29.49 -1.66 8.06
C GLY A 24 -28.27 -1.66 7.14
N VAL A 25 -27.29 -0.78 7.39
CA VAL A 25 -26.12 -0.60 6.51
C VAL A 25 -25.19 -1.81 6.60
N LEU A 26 -24.94 -2.38 7.79
CA LEU A 26 -24.08 -3.57 7.90
C LEU A 26 -24.72 -4.81 7.29
N GLU A 27 -26.05 -4.95 7.40
CA GLU A 27 -26.81 -6.00 6.73
C GLU A 27 -26.67 -5.89 5.21
N ALA A 28 -26.87 -4.69 4.65
CA ALA A 28 -26.69 -4.45 3.21
C ALA A 28 -25.25 -4.75 2.73
N ILE A 29 -24.23 -4.40 3.52
CA ILE A 29 -22.83 -4.76 3.20
C ILE A 29 -22.65 -6.28 3.21
N SER A 30 -23.25 -6.99 4.17
CA SER A 30 -23.16 -8.44 4.27
C SER A 30 -23.87 -9.14 3.10
N GLU A 31 -25.05 -8.66 2.69
CA GLU A 31 -25.79 -9.18 1.53
C GLU A 31 -25.04 -8.91 0.22
N GLU A 32 -24.47 -7.72 0.06
CA GLU A 32 -23.61 -7.38 -1.07
C GLU A 32 -22.40 -8.32 -1.15
N ASN A 33 -21.72 -8.56 -0.03
CA ASN A 33 -20.57 -9.47 0.06
C ASN A 33 -20.94 -10.89 -0.39
N GLU A 34 -22.02 -11.47 0.14
CA GLU A 34 -22.45 -12.82 -0.24
C GLU A 34 -22.82 -12.90 -1.72
N ARG A 35 -23.56 -11.92 -2.24
CA ARG A 35 -23.89 -11.84 -3.68
C ARG A 35 -22.63 -11.83 -4.54
N MET A 36 -21.64 -11.03 -4.17
CA MET A 36 -20.38 -10.94 -4.92
C MET A 36 -19.59 -12.24 -4.85
N ILE A 37 -19.51 -12.89 -3.68
CA ILE A 37 -18.87 -14.20 -3.51
C ILE A 37 -19.52 -15.23 -4.43
N VAL A 38 -20.84 -15.38 -4.40
CA VAL A 38 -21.56 -16.34 -5.26
C VAL A 38 -21.26 -16.08 -6.73
N GLN A 39 -21.36 -14.83 -7.18
CA GLN A 39 -21.06 -14.47 -8.58
C GLN A 39 -19.62 -14.81 -9.00
N ARG A 40 -18.64 -14.60 -8.12
CA ARG A 40 -17.22 -14.90 -8.43
C ARG A 40 -16.92 -16.38 -8.37
N LEU A 41 -17.55 -17.13 -7.45
CA LEU A 41 -17.46 -18.58 -7.43
C LEU A 41 -18.07 -19.19 -8.68
N ASP A 42 -19.26 -18.74 -9.10
CA ASP A 42 -19.91 -19.20 -10.34
C ASP A 42 -19.02 -18.93 -11.56
N PHE A 43 -18.39 -17.75 -11.64
CA PHE A 43 -17.42 -17.43 -12.70
C PHE A 43 -16.23 -18.41 -12.72
N LEU A 44 -15.77 -18.85 -11.55
CA LEU A 44 -14.70 -19.84 -11.40
C LEU A 44 -15.19 -21.30 -11.52
N GLY A 45 -16.49 -21.51 -11.77
CA GLY A 45 -17.09 -22.85 -11.85
C GLY A 45 -17.18 -23.57 -10.50
N LEU A 46 -17.21 -22.82 -9.39
CA LEU A 46 -17.28 -23.33 -8.02
C LEU A 46 -18.64 -23.02 -7.38
N GLY A 47 -19.08 -23.88 -6.47
CA GLY A 47 -20.24 -23.61 -5.61
C GLY A 47 -19.86 -22.98 -4.27
N ARG A 48 -20.84 -22.39 -3.56
CA ARG A 48 -20.66 -21.77 -2.24
C ARG A 48 -20.13 -22.71 -1.15
N HIS A 49 -20.44 -24.00 -1.25
CA HIS A 49 -20.01 -25.04 -0.32
C HIS A 49 -18.66 -25.67 -0.71
N THR A 50 -17.97 -25.11 -1.70
CA THR A 50 -16.61 -25.53 -2.06
C THR A 50 -15.67 -25.35 -0.88
N ASN A 51 -14.72 -26.27 -0.75
CA ASN A 51 -13.69 -26.23 0.28
C ASN A 51 -12.80 -24.99 0.15
N ALA A 52 -12.36 -24.43 1.27
CA ALA A 52 -11.46 -23.28 1.31
C ALA A 52 -10.22 -23.43 0.41
N ASN A 53 -9.56 -24.60 0.42
CA ASN A 53 -8.36 -24.85 -0.39
C ASN A 53 -8.66 -24.72 -1.88
N LYS A 54 -9.77 -25.29 -2.35
CA LYS A 54 -10.18 -25.21 -3.75
C LYS A 54 -10.54 -23.79 -4.18
N VAL A 55 -11.12 -22.99 -3.29
CA VAL A 55 -11.37 -21.56 -3.57
C VAL A 55 -10.05 -20.82 -3.70
N TYR A 56 -9.10 -21.03 -2.78
CA TYR A 56 -7.76 -20.45 -2.87
C TYR A 56 -7.02 -20.83 -4.14
N ASP A 57 -7.05 -22.10 -4.52
CA ASP A 57 -6.40 -22.61 -5.73
C ASP A 57 -7.00 -21.95 -6.98
N ALA A 58 -8.34 -21.81 -7.05
CA ALA A 58 -9.00 -21.16 -8.17
C ALA A 58 -8.68 -19.66 -8.27
N LEU A 59 -8.65 -18.94 -7.14
CA LEU A 59 -8.23 -17.53 -7.11
C LEU A 59 -6.76 -17.37 -7.51
N THR A 60 -5.89 -18.27 -7.04
CA THR A 60 -4.48 -18.35 -7.42
C THR A 60 -4.33 -18.56 -8.92
N SER A 61 -4.98 -19.59 -9.49
CA SER A 61 -4.93 -19.84 -10.94
C SER A 61 -5.48 -18.67 -11.75
N LYS A 62 -6.45 -17.92 -11.24
CA LYS A 62 -6.93 -16.70 -11.90
C LYS A 62 -5.85 -15.61 -11.94
N ILE A 63 -5.12 -15.40 -10.84
CA ILE A 63 -3.97 -14.48 -10.79
C ILE A 63 -2.89 -14.92 -11.80
N GLU A 64 -2.53 -16.20 -11.82
CA GLU A 64 -1.51 -16.71 -12.73
C GLU A 64 -1.90 -16.52 -14.20
N ALA A 65 -3.17 -16.77 -14.53
CA ALA A 65 -3.71 -16.55 -15.87
C ALA A 65 -3.68 -15.06 -16.25
N ASP A 66 -4.07 -14.16 -15.34
CA ASP A 66 -4.03 -12.71 -15.57
C ASP A 66 -2.62 -12.18 -15.74
N ASP A 67 -1.69 -12.61 -14.88
CA ASP A 67 -0.28 -12.25 -14.93
C ASP A 67 0.35 -12.68 -16.26
N PHE A 68 0.08 -13.92 -16.69
CA PHE A 68 0.52 -14.43 -17.98
C PHE A 68 -0.04 -13.61 -19.15
N ALA A 69 -1.35 -13.31 -19.13
CA ALA A 69 -2.01 -12.53 -20.17
C ALA A 69 -1.48 -11.08 -20.22
N ILE A 70 -1.15 -10.47 -19.08
CA ILE A 70 -0.50 -9.16 -19.00
C ILE A 70 0.87 -9.21 -19.67
N CYS A 71 1.70 -10.20 -19.30
CA CYS A 71 3.04 -10.36 -19.89
C CYS A 71 2.97 -10.56 -21.42
N GLN A 72 2.03 -11.40 -21.87
CA GLN A 72 1.82 -11.67 -23.29
C GLN A 72 1.35 -10.41 -24.04
N ALA A 73 0.36 -9.70 -23.53
CA ALA A 73 -0.21 -8.52 -24.19
C ALA A 73 0.76 -7.32 -24.18
N SER A 74 1.60 -7.20 -23.15
CA SER A 74 2.60 -6.12 -23.05
C SER A 74 3.92 -6.44 -23.75
N GLY A 75 4.16 -7.68 -24.18
CA GLY A 75 5.47 -8.11 -24.68
C GLY A 75 6.58 -8.03 -23.61
N CYS A 76 6.20 -8.07 -22.34
CA CYS A 76 7.12 -8.04 -21.22
C CYS A 76 7.45 -9.46 -20.78
N SER A 77 8.74 -9.79 -20.74
CA SER A 77 9.26 -11.02 -20.14
C SER A 77 10.12 -10.63 -18.94
N LEU A 78 9.84 -11.17 -17.76
CA LEU A 78 10.62 -10.89 -16.54
C LEU A 78 12.08 -11.36 -16.60
N ARG A 79 12.45 -12.10 -17.65
CA ARG A 79 13.84 -12.48 -17.94
C ARG A 79 14.59 -11.43 -18.73
N ASP A 80 13.89 -10.44 -19.29
CA ASP A 80 14.49 -9.37 -20.07
C ASP A 80 15.22 -8.39 -19.13
N PRO A 81 16.44 -7.95 -19.46
CA PRO A 81 17.14 -6.93 -18.66
C PRO A 81 16.33 -5.62 -18.48
N GLY A 82 15.46 -5.29 -19.45
CA GLY A 82 14.60 -4.11 -19.42
C GLY A 82 13.18 -4.35 -18.89
N ALA A 83 12.88 -5.50 -18.26
CA ALA A 83 11.53 -5.78 -17.75
C ALA A 83 11.05 -4.75 -16.72
N ALA A 84 11.93 -4.32 -15.81
CA ALA A 84 11.58 -3.32 -14.80
C ALA A 84 11.18 -1.98 -15.43
N GLU A 85 11.90 -1.54 -16.48
CA GLU A 85 11.60 -0.31 -17.23
C GLU A 85 10.24 -0.44 -17.94
N LYS A 86 10.03 -1.54 -18.68
CA LYS A 86 8.75 -1.81 -19.37
C LYS A 86 7.56 -1.79 -18.40
N LEU A 87 7.71 -2.35 -17.20
CA LEU A 87 6.65 -2.37 -16.19
C LEU A 87 6.43 -1.00 -15.53
N CYS A 88 7.48 -0.20 -15.35
CA CYS A 88 7.34 1.21 -14.94
C CYS A 88 6.59 2.02 -15.98
N ASP A 89 6.97 1.90 -17.26
CA ASP A 89 6.29 2.57 -18.38
C ASP A 89 4.84 2.12 -18.49
N PHE A 90 4.57 0.84 -18.21
CA PHE A 90 3.21 0.33 -18.22
C PHE A 90 2.37 0.89 -17.08
N ALA A 91 2.90 0.93 -15.85
CA ALA A 91 2.23 1.57 -14.72
C ALA A 91 1.97 3.07 -14.98
N ALA A 92 2.92 3.78 -15.61
CA ALA A 92 2.76 5.18 -16.00
C ALA A 92 1.68 5.42 -17.07
N LYS A 93 1.28 4.39 -17.83
CA LYS A 93 0.16 4.48 -18.78
C LYS A 93 -1.19 4.24 -18.11
N LEU A 94 -1.23 3.41 -17.06
CA LEU A 94 -2.45 3.08 -16.31
C LEU A 94 -2.95 4.22 -15.43
N GLU A 95 -2.03 5.06 -14.98
CA GLU A 95 -2.29 6.17 -14.08
C GLU A 95 -1.83 7.48 -14.73
N PRO A 96 -2.65 8.55 -14.67
CA PRO A 96 -2.25 9.84 -15.23
C PRO A 96 -1.00 10.39 -14.50
N PRO A 97 -0.13 11.15 -15.19
CA PRO A 97 1.01 11.79 -14.55
C PRO A 97 0.57 12.66 -13.37
N GLN A 98 1.18 12.45 -12.20
CA GLN A 98 0.81 13.15 -10.97
C GLN A 98 1.95 14.08 -10.54
N THR A 99 1.60 15.33 -10.25
CA THR A 99 2.51 16.33 -9.66
C THR A 99 2.35 16.37 -8.14
N GLY A 100 3.44 16.60 -7.43
CA GLY A 100 3.46 16.71 -5.98
C GLY A 100 4.50 17.70 -5.46
N PHE A 101 4.47 17.94 -4.15
CA PHE A 101 5.35 18.82 -3.40
C PHE A 101 6.47 18.00 -2.76
N PHE A 102 7.66 18.04 -3.36
CA PHE A 102 8.79 17.15 -3.06
C PHE A 102 10.05 17.93 -2.71
N LEU A 103 10.94 17.32 -1.94
CA LEU A 103 12.24 17.86 -1.59
C LEU A 103 13.05 18.18 -2.85
N LYS A 104 13.58 19.40 -2.92
CA LYS A 104 14.41 19.85 -4.04
C LYS A 104 15.63 18.95 -4.20
N LYS A 105 15.99 18.62 -5.45
CA LYS A 105 17.18 17.82 -5.75
C LYS A 105 18.47 18.46 -5.19
N GLU A 106 18.59 19.79 -5.21
CA GLU A 106 19.74 20.48 -4.62
C GLU A 106 19.81 20.35 -3.10
N LYS A 107 18.66 20.38 -2.41
CA LYS A 107 18.62 20.12 -0.97
C LYS A 107 19.02 18.68 -0.67
N ALA A 108 18.54 17.73 -1.46
CA ALA A 108 18.90 16.33 -1.33
C ALA A 108 20.42 16.11 -1.50
N LYS A 109 21.06 16.75 -2.48
CA LYS A 109 22.53 16.75 -2.62
C LYS A 109 23.22 17.33 -1.38
N GLN A 110 22.71 18.43 -0.82
CA GLN A 110 23.25 19.02 0.41
C GLN A 110 23.19 18.03 1.59
N LEU A 111 22.07 17.32 1.77
CA LEU A 111 21.92 16.33 2.84
C LEU A 111 22.92 15.17 2.72
N LEU A 112 23.20 14.70 1.51
CA LEU A 112 24.23 13.70 1.25
C LEU A 112 25.65 14.21 1.53
N ARG A 113 25.94 15.50 1.27
CA ARG A 113 27.25 16.09 1.58
C ARG A 113 27.48 16.22 3.08
N ASN A 114 26.44 16.60 3.81
CA ASN A 114 26.47 16.74 5.26
C ASN A 114 26.68 15.39 5.95
N GLU A 115 25.97 14.34 5.50
CA GLU A 115 26.11 12.97 6.02
C GLU A 115 26.39 11.99 4.86
N PRO A 116 27.67 11.84 4.46
CA PRO A 116 28.08 10.98 3.35
C PRO A 116 27.67 9.51 3.51
N PRO A 117 27.05 8.87 2.49
CA PRO A 117 26.68 7.46 2.54
C PRO A 117 27.91 6.57 2.29
N LYS A 118 28.63 6.27 3.36
CA LYS A 118 29.95 5.61 3.29
C LYS A 118 29.91 4.23 2.63
N LYS A 119 28.84 3.45 2.83
CA LYS A 119 28.74 2.09 2.25
C LYS A 119 28.43 2.16 0.77
N ILE A 120 27.58 3.08 0.34
CA ILE A 120 27.32 3.31 -1.09
C ILE A 120 28.60 3.74 -1.78
N MET A 121 29.29 4.75 -1.23
CA MET A 121 30.55 5.25 -1.78
C MET A 121 31.60 4.14 -1.89
N ALA A 122 31.78 3.34 -0.83
CA ALA A 122 32.71 2.22 -0.84
C ALA A 122 32.33 1.14 -1.87
N ALA A 123 31.03 0.82 -2.00
CA ALA A 123 30.55 -0.18 -2.96
C ALA A 123 30.75 0.23 -4.41
N LEU A 124 30.69 1.53 -4.71
CA LEU A 124 30.89 2.09 -6.05
C LEU A 124 32.33 2.59 -6.32
N GLY A 125 33.20 2.59 -5.31
CA GLY A 125 34.58 3.00 -5.44
C GLY A 125 34.82 4.53 -5.44
N TYR A 126 33.93 5.30 -4.80
CA TYR A 126 34.06 6.75 -4.68
C TYR A 126 34.73 7.20 -3.39
N THR A 127 35.56 8.24 -3.48
CA THR A 127 36.28 8.80 -2.33
C THR A 127 35.66 10.06 -1.77
N SER A 128 34.78 10.72 -2.54
CA SER A 128 34.05 11.92 -2.12
C SER A 128 32.59 11.88 -2.60
N VAL A 129 31.71 12.60 -1.89
CA VAL A 129 30.29 12.71 -2.27
C VAL A 129 30.15 13.47 -3.60
N ASP A 130 30.97 14.50 -3.84
CA ASP A 130 30.89 15.27 -5.08
C ASP A 130 31.26 14.42 -6.30
N GLU A 131 32.32 13.63 -6.22
CA GLU A 131 32.68 12.68 -7.30
C GLU A 131 31.54 11.70 -7.60
N MET A 132 30.91 11.16 -6.54
CA MET A 132 29.76 10.27 -6.68
C MET A 132 28.57 11.00 -7.34
N LEU A 133 28.23 12.20 -6.89
CA LEU A 133 27.09 12.97 -7.41
C LEU A 133 27.31 13.50 -8.84
N GLU A 134 28.55 13.59 -9.32
CA GLU A 134 28.87 13.91 -10.72
C GLU A 134 28.66 12.72 -11.66
N LYS A 135 28.90 11.50 -11.18
CA LYS A 135 28.90 10.26 -11.98
C LYS A 135 27.64 9.44 -11.83
N GLU A 136 26.92 9.61 -10.72
CA GLU A 136 25.76 8.80 -10.34
C GLU A 136 24.46 9.60 -10.38
N ASP A 137 23.37 8.92 -10.72
CA ASP A 137 22.04 9.49 -10.62
C ASP A 137 21.65 9.68 -9.15
N LEU A 138 21.32 10.92 -8.77
CA LEU A 138 20.98 11.29 -7.40
C LEU A 138 19.86 10.42 -6.81
N LEU A 139 18.83 10.11 -7.60
CA LEU A 139 17.66 9.38 -7.11
C LEU A 139 17.95 7.90 -6.96
N GLU A 140 18.83 7.34 -7.80
CA GLU A 140 19.34 5.99 -7.59
C GLU A 140 20.19 5.90 -6.32
N VAL A 141 21.08 6.86 -6.07
CA VAL A 141 21.87 6.93 -4.83
C VAL A 141 20.95 7.02 -3.61
N TYR A 142 19.94 7.88 -3.65
CA TYR A 142 18.95 8.00 -2.57
C TYR A 142 18.12 6.72 -2.37
N SER A 143 17.75 6.06 -3.46
CA SER A 143 17.04 4.77 -3.41
C SER A 143 17.91 3.70 -2.75
N ALA A 144 19.21 3.71 -3.06
CA ALA A 144 20.20 2.79 -2.52
C ALA A 144 20.45 2.97 -1.02
N LEU A 145 20.18 4.15 -0.45
CA LEU A 145 20.23 4.34 1.01
C LEU A 145 19.39 3.28 1.73
N ARG A 146 18.19 2.95 1.19
CA ARG A 146 17.24 2.02 1.81
C ARG A 146 17.76 0.58 1.97
N PHE A 147 18.75 0.17 1.17
CA PHE A 147 19.22 -1.22 1.14
C PHE A 147 20.73 -1.40 1.32
N LEU A 148 21.54 -0.35 1.18
CA LEU A 148 22.98 -0.42 1.41
C LEU A 148 23.42 0.15 2.76
N GLU A 149 22.77 1.20 3.25
CA GLU A 149 23.14 1.84 4.52
C GLU A 149 22.44 1.19 5.73
N ASP A 150 23.06 1.28 6.90
CA ASP A 150 22.49 0.70 8.12
C ASP A 150 21.21 1.42 8.56
N ALA A 151 20.23 0.66 9.03
CA ALA A 151 18.99 1.21 9.56
C ALA A 151 19.24 2.16 10.75
N GLU A 152 20.23 1.85 11.59
CA GLU A 152 20.62 2.72 12.70
C GLU A 152 21.17 4.06 12.20
N TRP A 153 22.10 4.04 11.24
CA TRP A 153 22.65 5.27 10.65
C TRP A 153 21.57 6.09 9.93
N GLN A 154 20.70 5.44 9.15
CA GLN A 154 19.59 6.11 8.48
C GLN A 154 18.70 6.85 9.50
N ASN A 155 18.29 6.16 10.57
CA ASN A 155 17.33 6.70 11.54
C ASN A 155 17.93 7.72 12.50
N THR A 156 19.18 7.54 12.92
CA THR A 156 19.78 8.35 14.00
C THR A 156 20.71 9.46 13.49
N VAL A 157 21.25 9.30 12.29
CA VAL A 157 22.22 10.23 11.69
C VAL A 157 21.60 10.91 10.48
N PHE A 158 21.25 10.16 9.44
CA PHE A 158 20.82 10.75 8.17
C PHE A 158 19.49 11.51 8.29
N PHE A 159 18.45 10.87 8.85
CA PHE A 159 17.13 11.49 9.00
C PHE A 159 17.08 12.61 10.04
N ARG A 160 18.06 12.71 10.94
CA ARG A 160 18.13 13.84 11.88
C ARG A 160 18.23 15.17 11.16
N GLN A 161 18.87 15.19 9.99
CA GLN A 161 18.96 16.40 9.17
C GLN A 161 17.59 16.94 8.73
N TYR A 162 16.56 16.09 8.67
CA TYR A 162 15.22 16.48 8.24
C TYR A 162 14.56 17.45 9.24
N GLU A 163 15.03 17.51 10.48
CA GLU A 163 14.58 18.45 11.52
C GLU A 163 14.77 19.92 11.10
N SER A 164 15.69 20.18 10.17
CA SER A 164 15.99 21.51 9.64
C SER A 164 15.20 21.89 8.38
N LEU A 165 14.34 21.00 7.86
CA LEU A 165 13.62 21.23 6.62
C LEU A 165 12.55 22.32 6.77
N THR A 166 12.48 23.16 5.76
CA THR A 166 11.50 24.23 5.62
C THR A 166 10.65 24.01 4.37
N PRO A 167 9.47 24.64 4.25
CA PRO A 167 8.71 24.59 3.01
C PRO A 167 9.49 25.08 1.78
N ALA A 168 10.46 25.98 1.95
CA ALA A 168 11.29 26.49 0.86
C ALA A 168 12.28 25.46 0.30
N ASP A 169 12.54 24.37 1.03
CA ASP A 169 13.36 23.25 0.58
C ASP A 169 12.62 22.29 -0.38
N PHE A 170 11.33 22.54 -0.62
CA PHE A 170 10.47 21.71 -1.46
C PHE A 170 10.05 22.46 -2.74
N GLU A 171 9.66 21.71 -3.76
CA GLU A 171 9.23 22.19 -5.08
C GLU A 171 8.09 21.34 -5.65
N GLU A 172 7.31 21.91 -6.57
CA GLU A 172 6.34 21.16 -7.34
C GLU A 172 7.04 20.41 -8.49
N ARG A 173 6.88 19.10 -8.54
CA ARG A 173 7.49 18.23 -9.55
C ARG A 173 6.63 16.99 -9.80
N GLN A 174 6.75 16.38 -10.97
CA GLN A 174 6.10 15.10 -11.25
C GLN A 174 6.71 13.96 -10.42
N ILE A 175 5.89 12.96 -10.06
CA ILE A 175 6.40 11.71 -9.48
C ILE A 175 7.26 10.99 -10.53
N GLU A 176 8.45 10.52 -10.12
CA GLU A 176 9.33 9.72 -10.96
C GLU A 176 9.16 8.23 -10.67
N LEU A 177 8.68 7.48 -11.66
CA LEU A 177 8.80 6.01 -11.70
C LEU A 177 10.15 5.64 -12.31
N LYS A 178 10.94 4.81 -11.63
CA LYS A 178 12.29 4.48 -12.09
C LYS A 178 12.66 3.02 -11.91
N ALA A 179 13.09 2.36 -12.96
CA ALA A 179 13.89 1.15 -12.81
C ALA A 179 15.32 1.57 -12.44
N LEU A 180 15.87 0.99 -11.36
CA LEU A 180 17.25 1.24 -10.99
C LEU A 180 18.19 0.53 -11.97
N HIS A 181 19.36 1.12 -12.21
CA HIS A 181 20.38 0.48 -13.02
C HIS A 181 20.81 -0.89 -12.43
N HIS A 182 21.09 -1.87 -13.28
CA HIS A 182 21.41 -3.25 -12.87
C HIS A 182 22.62 -3.36 -11.93
N LYS A 183 23.51 -2.36 -11.91
CA LYS A 183 24.65 -2.27 -10.96
C LYS A 183 24.23 -2.36 -9.50
N TRP A 184 23.01 -1.94 -9.17
CA TRP A 184 22.47 -2.01 -7.82
C TRP A 184 21.94 -3.40 -7.44
N ALA A 185 21.77 -4.32 -8.40
CA ALA A 185 21.15 -5.61 -8.16
C ALA A 185 21.89 -6.42 -7.10
N GLN A 186 23.21 -6.57 -7.23
CA GLN A 186 24.01 -7.34 -6.28
C GLN A 186 23.93 -6.77 -4.86
N ALA A 187 23.96 -5.44 -4.74
CA ALA A 187 23.82 -4.73 -3.48
C ALA A 187 22.43 -4.91 -2.84
N ALA A 188 21.40 -5.06 -3.67
CA ALA A 188 20.01 -5.14 -3.24
C ALA A 188 19.49 -6.58 -3.04
N GLU A 189 20.23 -7.63 -3.41
CA GLU A 189 19.81 -9.03 -3.30
C GLU A 189 19.28 -9.39 -1.91
N ARG A 190 20.03 -9.04 -0.85
CA ARG A 190 19.61 -9.33 0.54
C ARG A 190 18.34 -8.58 0.94
N PHE A 191 18.17 -7.36 0.43
CA PHE A 191 16.99 -6.55 0.69
C PHE A 191 15.75 -7.16 0.01
N VAL A 192 15.86 -7.52 -1.26
CA VAL A 192 14.77 -8.15 -2.02
C VAL A 192 14.42 -9.53 -1.46
N ALA A 193 15.42 -10.34 -1.10
CA ALA A 193 15.21 -11.64 -0.47
C ALA A 193 14.46 -11.54 0.86
N LYS A 194 14.77 -10.52 1.67
CA LYS A 194 14.09 -10.30 2.96
C LYS A 194 12.67 -9.75 2.80
N LYS A 195 12.46 -8.84 1.85
CA LYS A 195 11.17 -8.15 1.66
C LYS A 195 10.22 -8.92 0.74
N TYR A 196 10.73 -9.89 -0.01
CA TYR A 196 10.03 -10.63 -1.04
C TYR A 196 9.51 -9.77 -2.21
N HIS A 197 9.72 -8.46 -2.23
CA HIS A 197 9.37 -7.56 -3.34
C HIS A 197 10.56 -6.66 -3.69
N ASN A 198 10.62 -6.24 -4.95
CA ASN A 198 11.71 -5.46 -5.54
C ASN A 198 11.37 -3.98 -5.76
N VAL A 199 10.23 -3.51 -5.23
CA VAL A 199 9.75 -2.14 -5.39
C VAL A 199 9.72 -1.40 -4.05
N SER A 200 10.10 -0.12 -4.06
CA SER A 200 9.99 0.78 -2.92
C SER A 200 9.83 2.23 -3.41
N HIS A 201 9.81 3.18 -2.48
CA HIS A 201 9.59 4.59 -2.79
C HIS A 201 10.28 5.49 -1.77
N LEU A 202 10.36 6.77 -2.13
CA LEU A 202 10.85 7.89 -1.33
C LEU A 202 9.78 8.98 -1.41
N LYS A 203 8.91 9.05 -0.40
CA LYS A 203 7.74 9.95 -0.38
C LYS A 203 8.17 11.41 -0.46
N GLU A 204 9.23 11.74 0.26
CA GLU A 204 9.81 13.07 0.33
C GLU A 204 10.41 13.53 -0.99
N LEU A 205 10.90 12.60 -1.83
CA LEU A 205 11.52 12.93 -3.11
C LEU A 205 10.57 12.74 -4.29
N GLY A 206 9.41 12.14 -4.09
CA GLY A 206 8.47 11.84 -5.18
C GLY A 206 9.04 10.79 -6.13
N VAL A 207 9.68 9.75 -5.59
CA VAL A 207 10.31 8.68 -6.38
C VAL A 207 9.71 7.35 -5.99
N ILE A 208 9.36 6.54 -6.99
CA ILE A 208 8.99 5.15 -6.83
C ILE A 208 9.93 4.37 -7.72
N PHE A 209 10.59 3.36 -7.16
CA PHE A 209 11.65 2.67 -7.87
C PHE A 209 11.52 1.16 -7.82
N VAL A 210 11.98 0.52 -8.89
CA VAL A 210 12.04 -0.92 -9.06
C VAL A 210 13.51 -1.34 -9.13
N ILE A 211 13.92 -2.17 -8.20
CA ILE A 211 15.20 -2.88 -8.26
C ILE A 211 15.03 -3.99 -9.31
N PRO A 212 15.89 -4.12 -10.33
CA PRO A 212 15.72 -5.07 -11.43
C PRO A 212 16.11 -6.50 -11.02
N ILE A 213 15.50 -7.02 -9.95
CA ILE A 213 15.63 -8.39 -9.45
C ILE A 213 14.24 -9.00 -9.41
N PHE A 214 14.03 -10.04 -10.22
CA PHE A 214 12.79 -10.81 -10.25
C PHE A 214 13.01 -12.19 -9.64
N LEU A 215 12.04 -12.67 -8.87
CA LEU A 215 12.07 -13.97 -8.19
C LEU A 215 11.72 -15.13 -9.14
N GLY A 216 11.09 -14.83 -10.28
CA GLY A 216 10.64 -15.85 -11.23
C GLY A 216 9.46 -16.66 -10.72
N VAL A 217 8.64 -16.06 -9.85
CA VAL A 217 7.41 -16.66 -9.31
C VAL A 217 6.20 -16.20 -10.12
N SER A 218 5.18 -17.05 -10.24
CA SER A 218 3.93 -16.66 -10.90
C SER A 218 3.28 -15.45 -10.21
N GLY A 219 2.64 -14.57 -10.98
CA GLY A 219 1.96 -13.39 -10.44
C GLY A 219 2.87 -12.20 -10.17
N GLU A 220 4.18 -12.32 -10.45
CA GLU A 220 5.16 -11.29 -10.10
C GLU A 220 4.96 -9.98 -10.87
N SER A 221 4.55 -10.01 -12.14
CA SER A 221 4.29 -8.80 -12.93
C SER A 221 3.05 -8.07 -12.44
N LEU A 222 1.94 -8.80 -12.23
CA LEU A 222 0.70 -8.27 -11.69
C LEU A 222 0.90 -7.70 -10.28
N ARG A 223 1.68 -8.39 -9.45
CA ARG A 223 2.08 -7.88 -8.13
C ARG A 223 2.85 -6.58 -8.23
N LEU A 224 3.84 -6.51 -9.13
CA LEU A 224 4.64 -5.31 -9.31
C LEU A 224 3.77 -4.14 -9.79
N LEU A 225 2.86 -4.37 -10.73
CA LEU A 225 1.91 -3.37 -11.19
C LEU A 225 0.98 -2.89 -10.07
N ALA A 226 0.44 -3.82 -9.27
CA ALA A 226 -0.37 -3.47 -8.10
C ALA A 226 0.40 -2.57 -7.12
N MET A 227 1.65 -2.93 -6.81
CA MET A 227 2.52 -2.16 -5.93
C MET A 227 2.88 -0.78 -6.52
N LEU A 228 3.18 -0.69 -7.82
CA LEU A 228 3.50 0.57 -8.49
C LEU A 228 2.30 1.53 -8.46
N SER A 229 1.11 1.04 -8.81
CA SER A 229 -0.13 1.82 -8.74
C SER A 229 -0.47 2.24 -7.31
N HIS A 230 -0.25 1.36 -6.33
CA HIS A 230 -0.41 1.68 -4.91
C HIS A 230 0.53 2.82 -4.50
N TYR A 231 1.82 2.72 -4.79
CA TYR A 231 2.80 3.73 -4.41
C TYR A 231 2.60 5.07 -5.15
N LEU A 232 2.11 5.07 -6.39
CA LEU A 232 1.73 6.31 -7.08
C LEU A 232 0.69 7.10 -6.28
N ASN A 233 -0.34 6.39 -5.83
CA ASN A 233 -1.42 6.95 -5.02
C ASN A 233 -0.94 7.38 -3.62
N GLU A 234 -0.09 6.57 -2.98
CA GLU A 234 0.48 6.88 -1.67
C GLU A 234 1.41 8.10 -1.72
N VAL A 235 2.39 8.12 -2.62
CA VAL A 235 3.35 9.21 -2.76
C VAL A 235 2.62 10.53 -3.05
N LYS A 236 1.61 10.52 -3.91
CA LYS A 236 0.76 11.69 -4.16
C LYS A 236 0.03 12.15 -2.91
N TYR A 237 -0.59 11.21 -2.18
CA TYR A 237 -1.33 11.51 -0.97
C TYR A 237 -0.45 12.20 0.08
N TYR A 238 0.74 11.67 0.34
CA TYR A 238 1.67 12.27 1.31
C TYR A 238 2.23 13.61 0.84
N SER A 239 2.50 13.77 -0.47
CA SER A 239 2.87 15.06 -1.03
C SER A 239 1.79 16.13 -0.77
N ASP A 240 0.51 15.78 -0.95
CA ASP A 240 -0.59 16.72 -0.68
C ASP A 240 -0.68 17.11 0.79
N LEU A 241 -0.36 16.18 1.70
CA LEU A 241 -0.23 16.47 3.12
C LEU A 241 0.94 17.42 3.37
N PHE A 242 2.12 17.18 2.76
CA PHE A 242 3.26 18.09 2.88
C PHE A 242 2.92 19.51 2.40
N ALA A 243 2.28 19.63 1.24
CA ALA A 243 1.84 20.92 0.69
C ALA A 243 0.84 21.63 1.62
N HIS A 244 -0.11 20.89 2.20
CA HIS A 244 -1.06 21.44 3.18
C HIS A 244 -0.38 21.91 4.46
N LEU A 245 0.66 21.19 4.91
CA LEU A 245 1.43 21.49 6.11
C LEU A 245 2.42 22.63 5.92
N ALA A 246 2.79 22.98 4.68
CA ALA A 246 3.69 24.08 4.37
C ALA A 246 3.21 25.44 4.94
N LYS A 247 1.91 25.56 5.25
CA LYS A 247 1.28 26.75 5.84
C LYS A 247 1.15 26.71 7.37
N ARG A 248 1.60 25.63 8.02
CA ARG A 248 1.47 25.40 9.46
C ARG A 248 2.82 25.50 10.17
N GLU A 249 2.77 25.73 11.47
CA GLU A 249 3.96 25.62 12.33
C GLU A 249 4.46 24.16 12.38
N ASN A 250 5.73 23.99 12.78
CA ASN A 250 6.37 22.67 12.94
C ASN A 250 6.39 21.81 11.67
N PHE A 251 6.61 22.43 10.49
CA PHE A 251 6.64 21.74 9.20
C PHE A 251 7.56 20.50 9.20
N ALA A 252 8.82 20.64 9.60
CA ALA A 252 9.79 19.54 9.65
C ALA A 252 9.29 18.36 10.52
N TYR A 253 8.83 18.65 11.74
CA TYR A 253 8.29 17.65 12.65
C TYR A 253 7.11 16.90 12.03
N ASN A 254 6.19 17.61 11.40
CA ASN A 254 5.01 17.03 10.77
C ASN A 254 5.39 16.15 9.56
N VAL A 255 6.34 16.59 8.73
CA VAL A 255 6.87 15.79 7.61
C VAL A 255 7.52 14.51 8.14
N ILE A 256 8.38 14.59 9.15
CA ILE A 256 9.04 13.43 9.76
C ILE A 256 8.00 12.45 10.33
N SER A 257 7.01 12.96 11.06
CA SER A 257 5.94 12.12 11.64
C SER A 257 5.15 11.36 10.56
N LEU A 258 4.84 12.03 9.44
CA LEU A 258 4.19 11.40 8.29
C LEU A 258 5.07 10.37 7.59
N LEU A 259 6.38 10.63 7.44
CA LEU A 259 7.32 9.67 6.84
C LEU A 259 7.46 8.40 7.69
N ARG A 260 7.43 8.53 9.03
CA ARG A 260 7.42 7.39 9.96
C ARG A 260 6.08 6.66 10.02
N GLY A 261 5.00 7.35 9.67
CA GLY A 261 3.63 6.83 9.80
C GLY A 261 3.21 6.71 11.27
N ASP A 262 3.53 7.71 12.10
CA ASP A 262 3.22 7.70 13.53
C ASP A 262 1.70 7.53 13.74
N VAL A 263 1.31 6.67 14.67
CA VAL A 263 -0.08 6.41 15.03
C VAL A 263 -0.27 6.68 16.51
N ILE A 264 -1.53 6.77 16.97
CA ILE A 264 -1.79 6.89 18.39
C ILE A 264 -1.23 5.65 19.13
N GLU A 265 -0.38 5.87 20.13
CA GLU A 265 0.22 4.77 20.90
C GLU A 265 -0.62 4.40 22.12
N ASP A 266 -1.24 5.39 22.77
CA ASP A 266 -2.03 5.18 23.98
C ASP A 266 -3.50 4.88 23.67
N ARG A 267 -4.09 3.99 24.47
CA ARG A 267 -5.54 3.78 24.44
C ARG A 267 -6.27 5.02 24.94
N LEU A 268 -7.32 5.39 24.22
CA LEU A 268 -8.18 6.50 24.60
C LEU A 268 -9.13 6.08 25.72
N PRO A 269 -9.43 6.98 26.68
CA PRO A 269 -10.35 6.68 27.77
C PRO A 269 -11.76 6.34 27.22
N PRO A 270 -12.53 5.51 27.94
CA PRO A 270 -13.91 5.22 27.56
C PRO A 270 -14.76 6.50 27.60
N GLN A 271 -15.71 6.60 26.68
CA GLN A 271 -16.66 7.71 26.66
C GLN A 271 -17.80 7.44 27.65
N PRO A 272 -18.30 8.47 28.38
CA PRO A 272 -19.54 8.34 29.14
C PRO A 272 -20.70 7.95 28.22
N ALA A 273 -21.59 7.06 28.67
CA ALA A 273 -22.68 6.54 27.84
C ALA A 273 -23.56 7.65 27.23
N GLU A 274 -23.82 8.71 27.99
CA GLU A 274 -24.64 9.87 27.61
C GLU A 274 -24.00 10.75 26.52
N ALA A 275 -22.66 10.72 26.42
CA ALA A 275 -21.87 11.51 25.47
C ALA A 275 -21.19 10.64 24.40
N ARG A 276 -21.52 9.35 24.34
CA ARG A 276 -20.91 8.37 23.45
C ARG A 276 -21.12 8.80 21.99
N ARG A 277 -20.02 9.02 21.27
CA ARG A 277 -20.00 9.26 19.82
C ARG A 277 -19.25 8.14 19.11
N PRO A 278 -19.62 7.78 17.87
CA PRO A 278 -18.82 6.89 17.06
C PRO A 278 -17.38 7.42 16.99
N ARG A 279 -16.42 6.56 17.34
CA ARG A 279 -14.99 6.88 17.35
C ARG A 279 -14.29 6.01 16.34
N PHE A 280 -13.50 6.63 15.47
CA PHE A 280 -12.64 5.93 14.53
C PHE A 280 -11.18 6.29 14.77
N LEU A 281 -10.33 5.28 14.85
CA LEU A 281 -8.88 5.47 14.78
C LEU A 281 -8.45 5.72 13.33
N ILE A 282 -7.30 6.38 13.16
CA ILE A 282 -6.62 6.52 11.87
C ILE A 282 -5.36 5.67 11.94
N ILE A 283 -5.33 4.60 11.15
CA ILE A 283 -4.18 3.69 11.06
C ILE A 283 -3.51 3.94 9.70
N GLN A 284 -2.41 4.69 9.68
CA GLN A 284 -1.73 5.09 8.44
C GLN A 284 -0.54 4.20 8.04
N ARG A 285 -0.33 3.08 8.75
CA ARG A 285 0.75 2.12 8.50
C ARG A 285 0.27 0.69 8.68
N TYR A 286 0.96 -0.25 8.04
CA TYR A 286 0.71 -1.68 8.16
C TYR A 286 1.14 -2.26 9.52
N LEU A 287 0.31 -2.07 10.55
CA LEU A 287 0.58 -2.55 11.92
C LEU A 287 0.71 -4.07 12.02
N ALA A 288 -0.11 -4.83 11.30
CA ALA A 288 -0.08 -6.29 11.34
C ALA A 288 1.24 -6.91 10.83
N LYS A 289 2.08 -6.13 10.13
CA LYS A 289 3.43 -6.53 9.76
C LYS A 289 4.38 -6.59 10.94
N ASP A 290 4.16 -5.72 11.93
CA ASP A 290 4.98 -5.61 13.14
C ASP A 290 4.38 -6.47 14.26
N ASP A 291 3.07 -6.38 14.46
CA ASP A 291 2.30 -7.20 15.40
C ASP A 291 0.89 -7.44 14.86
N GLU A 292 0.60 -8.67 14.42
CA GLU A 292 -0.74 -9.05 13.96
C GLU A 292 -1.80 -8.88 15.05
N ASN A 293 -1.44 -8.86 16.33
CA ASN A 293 -2.34 -8.71 17.47
C ASN A 293 -2.35 -7.29 18.05
N ASP A 294 -1.84 -6.30 17.31
CA ASP A 294 -1.91 -4.90 17.69
C ASP A 294 -3.35 -4.47 17.99
N TRP A 295 -3.57 -3.90 19.18
CA TRP A 295 -4.91 -3.58 19.66
C TRP A 295 -5.71 -2.64 18.76
N ARG A 296 -5.04 -1.78 17.99
CA ARG A 296 -5.67 -0.80 17.10
C ARG A 296 -6.44 -1.48 15.97
N LEU A 297 -5.98 -2.66 15.55
CA LEU A 297 -6.64 -3.50 14.54
C LEU A 297 -7.98 -4.08 15.01
N PHE A 298 -8.27 -4.01 16.31
CA PHE A 298 -9.49 -4.50 16.96
C PHE A 298 -10.41 -3.38 17.42
N GLU A 299 -10.18 -2.15 16.96
CA GLU A 299 -11.04 -0.98 17.22
C GLU A 299 -11.63 -0.50 15.90
N PRO A 300 -12.77 0.21 15.89
CA PRO A 300 -13.24 0.86 14.68
C PRO A 300 -12.18 1.84 14.16
N HIS A 301 -11.82 1.71 12.88
CA HIS A 301 -10.78 2.53 12.28
C HIS A 301 -11.02 2.77 10.79
N VAL A 302 -10.26 3.72 10.26
CA VAL A 302 -10.10 3.95 8.83
C VAL A 302 -8.60 3.92 8.51
N ASN A 303 -8.29 3.47 7.30
CA ASN A 303 -6.92 3.32 6.84
C ASN A 303 -6.74 4.02 5.48
N PRO A 304 -5.96 5.13 5.42
CA PRO A 304 -5.67 5.79 4.15
C PRO A 304 -4.91 4.90 3.16
N GLU A 305 -4.09 3.96 3.64
CA GLU A 305 -3.36 3.00 2.81
C GLU A 305 -4.34 2.12 2.02
N ALA A 306 -5.44 1.68 2.63
CA ALA A 306 -6.47 0.90 1.95
C ALA A 306 -7.17 1.67 0.82
N LEU A 307 -7.25 3.01 0.88
CA LEU A 307 -7.70 3.81 -0.26
C LEU A 307 -6.68 3.81 -1.42
N HIS A 308 -5.39 3.80 -1.11
CA HIS A 308 -4.34 3.72 -2.12
C HIS A 308 -4.38 2.36 -2.82
N TRP A 309 -4.60 1.29 -2.05
CA TRP A 309 -4.84 -0.05 -2.59
C TRP A 309 -6.10 -0.13 -3.44
N GLN A 310 -7.22 0.41 -2.97
CA GLN A 310 -8.46 0.44 -3.77
C GLN A 310 -8.23 1.08 -5.14
N ARG A 311 -7.52 2.21 -5.21
CA ARG A 311 -7.18 2.85 -6.50
C ARG A 311 -6.26 2.00 -7.36
N ALA A 312 -5.32 1.27 -6.75
CA ALA A 312 -4.48 0.33 -7.47
C ALA A 312 -5.29 -0.83 -8.06
N GLU A 313 -6.25 -1.37 -7.31
CA GLU A 313 -7.17 -2.41 -7.77
C GLU A 313 -8.02 -1.90 -8.95
N GLU A 314 -8.56 -0.68 -8.85
CA GLU A 314 -9.27 -0.01 -9.94
C GLU A 314 -8.39 0.18 -11.17
N ALA A 315 -7.12 0.57 -11.00
CA ALA A 315 -6.16 0.72 -12.10
C ALA A 315 -5.86 -0.61 -12.80
N ILE A 316 -5.75 -1.71 -12.05
CA ILE A 316 -5.56 -3.05 -12.63
C ILE A 316 -6.76 -3.45 -13.50
N VAL A 317 -7.98 -3.16 -13.05
CA VAL A 317 -9.19 -3.46 -13.84
C VAL A 317 -9.25 -2.67 -15.14
N ARG A 318 -8.58 -1.50 -15.22
CA ARG A 318 -8.45 -0.66 -16.42
C ARG A 318 -7.35 -1.08 -17.39
N ILE A 319 -6.59 -2.14 -17.12
CA ILE A 319 -5.58 -2.68 -18.06
C ILE A 319 -6.06 -2.81 -19.51
N PRO A 320 -7.29 -3.28 -19.81
CA PRO A 320 -7.78 -3.38 -21.19
C PRO A 320 -7.86 -2.02 -21.93
N GLU A 321 -7.95 -0.90 -21.21
CA GLU A 321 -8.01 0.44 -21.79
C GLU A 321 -6.68 0.86 -22.41
N VAL A 322 -5.57 0.35 -21.88
CA VAL A 322 -4.19 0.68 -22.32
C VAL A 322 -3.50 -0.49 -23.04
N LEU A 323 -4.03 -1.70 -22.92
CA LEU A 323 -3.63 -2.89 -23.68
C LEU A 323 -4.86 -3.46 -24.42
N PRO A 324 -5.21 -2.96 -25.62
CA PRO A 324 -6.41 -3.38 -26.34
C PRO A 324 -6.46 -4.88 -26.68
N ASN A 325 -5.30 -5.55 -26.76
CA ASN A 325 -5.20 -6.98 -27.04
C ASN A 325 -5.32 -7.85 -25.78
N PHE A 326 -5.48 -7.26 -24.60
CA PHE A 326 -5.64 -8.01 -23.35
C PHE A 326 -7.05 -8.60 -23.26
N THR A 327 -7.13 -9.93 -23.25
CA THR A 327 -8.40 -10.66 -23.16
C THR A 327 -8.29 -11.80 -22.14
N ASN A 328 -8.45 -11.49 -20.85
CA ASN A 328 -8.46 -12.53 -19.79
C ASN A 328 -9.45 -12.25 -18.65
N GLY A 329 -10.43 -11.36 -18.87
CA GLY A 329 -11.46 -11.07 -17.87
C GLY A 329 -10.90 -10.50 -16.56
N ILE A 330 -9.97 -9.54 -16.63
CA ILE A 330 -9.40 -8.86 -15.43
C ILE A 330 -10.48 -8.14 -14.61
N ALA A 331 -11.62 -7.79 -15.24
CA ALA A 331 -12.81 -7.27 -14.58
C ALA A 331 -13.39 -8.21 -13.50
N PHE A 332 -12.97 -9.48 -13.46
CA PHE A 332 -13.21 -10.39 -12.34
C PHE A 332 -12.87 -9.73 -11.00
N TRP A 333 -11.75 -9.02 -10.90
CA TRP A 333 -11.27 -8.42 -9.65
C TRP A 333 -11.99 -7.13 -9.24
N LYS A 334 -12.91 -6.64 -10.06
CA LYS A 334 -13.60 -5.38 -9.80
C LYS A 334 -14.41 -5.44 -8.50
N ASP A 335 -14.20 -4.42 -7.67
CA ASP A 335 -14.88 -4.16 -6.40
C ASP A 335 -14.67 -5.26 -5.33
N LEU A 336 -13.68 -6.14 -5.49
CA LEU A 336 -13.43 -7.27 -4.57
C LEU A 336 -12.60 -6.91 -3.34
N GLY A 337 -12.13 -5.66 -3.22
CA GLY A 337 -11.31 -5.18 -2.11
C GLY A 337 -11.79 -5.63 -0.73
N PRO A 338 -13.04 -5.34 -0.33
CA PRO A 338 -13.61 -5.72 0.96
C PRO A 338 -14.31 -7.10 0.96
N VAL A 339 -14.19 -7.89 -0.11
CA VAL A 339 -14.96 -9.13 -0.29
C VAL A 339 -14.22 -10.35 0.26
N GLY A 340 -14.88 -11.13 1.10
CA GLY A 340 -14.33 -12.35 1.69
C GLY A 340 -15.32 -13.03 2.62
N ASP A 341 -15.09 -14.30 2.92
CA ASP A 341 -15.86 -15.01 3.95
C ASP A 341 -15.16 -16.31 4.42
N TYR A 342 -15.73 -16.95 5.43
CA TYR A 342 -15.31 -18.25 5.92
C TYR A 342 -15.79 -19.38 5.01
N PHE A 343 -14.84 -20.24 4.63
CA PHE A 343 -15.07 -21.50 3.94
C PHE A 343 -14.54 -22.64 4.81
N ILE A 344 -15.14 -23.82 4.69
CA ILE A 344 -14.72 -24.98 5.48
C ILE A 344 -13.47 -25.60 4.83
N SER A 345 -12.41 -25.83 5.62
CA SER A 345 -11.20 -26.55 5.20
C SER A 345 -11.46 -28.05 5.06
N GLU A 346 -10.51 -28.79 4.49
CA GLU A 346 -10.59 -30.26 4.41
C GLU A 346 -10.67 -30.91 5.78
N THR A 347 -10.13 -30.25 6.80
CA THR A 347 -10.16 -30.67 8.21
C THR A 347 -11.40 -30.20 8.96
N GLY A 348 -12.37 -29.56 8.29
CA GLY A 348 -13.60 -29.08 8.91
C GLY A 348 -13.48 -27.75 9.66
N VAL A 349 -12.33 -27.07 9.56
CA VAL A 349 -12.07 -25.79 10.26
C VAL A 349 -12.48 -24.63 9.35
N PRO A 350 -13.24 -23.63 9.84
CA PRO A 350 -13.56 -22.44 9.06
C PRO A 350 -12.30 -21.59 8.82
N LEU A 351 -12.04 -21.25 7.55
CA LEU A 351 -10.93 -20.41 7.12
C LEU A 351 -11.47 -19.20 6.37
N LEU A 352 -11.05 -18.01 6.76
CA LEU A 352 -11.37 -16.78 6.06
C LEU A 352 -10.60 -16.73 4.73
N VAL A 353 -11.31 -16.76 3.61
CA VAL A 353 -10.79 -16.58 2.27
C VAL A 353 -11.06 -15.15 1.82
N SER A 354 -10.00 -14.43 1.47
CA SER A 354 -10.06 -13.09 0.89
C SER A 354 -10.20 -13.20 -0.64
N PHE A 355 -11.11 -12.43 -1.23
CA PHE A 355 -11.21 -12.25 -2.68
C PHE A 355 -10.45 -11.00 -3.16
N ASN A 356 -9.75 -10.33 -2.25
CA ASN A 356 -8.90 -9.18 -2.57
C ASN A 356 -7.71 -9.63 -3.45
N ILE A 357 -7.49 -8.94 -4.56
CA ILE A 357 -6.44 -9.27 -5.54
C ILE A 357 -5.04 -9.12 -4.93
N VAL A 358 -4.83 -8.13 -4.07
CA VAL A 358 -3.54 -7.84 -3.41
C VAL A 358 -3.22 -8.95 -2.41
N ASP A 359 -4.19 -9.33 -1.59
CA ASP A 359 -4.05 -10.48 -0.69
C ASP A 359 -3.70 -11.77 -1.46
N THR A 360 -4.40 -12.02 -2.57
CA THR A 360 -4.22 -13.22 -3.39
C THR A 360 -2.83 -13.24 -4.05
N VAL A 361 -2.39 -12.13 -4.66
CA VAL A 361 -1.09 -12.06 -5.34
C VAL A 361 0.07 -12.09 -4.34
N MET A 362 -0.08 -11.52 -3.15
CA MET A 362 0.94 -11.56 -2.10
C MET A 362 1.08 -12.97 -1.51
N ALA A 363 -0.01 -13.73 -1.40
CA ALA A 363 0.02 -15.11 -0.97
C ALA A 363 0.84 -16.02 -1.90
N LEU A 364 0.90 -15.73 -3.21
CA LEU A 364 1.70 -16.51 -4.17
C LEU A 364 3.19 -16.53 -3.84
N VAL A 365 3.72 -15.38 -3.43
CA VAL A 365 5.15 -15.24 -3.09
C VAL A 365 5.52 -16.05 -1.85
N ARG A 366 4.54 -16.32 -0.98
CA ARG A 366 4.69 -17.06 0.26
C ARG A 366 3.98 -18.42 0.25
N GLN A 367 3.74 -19.01 -0.92
CA GLN A 367 3.10 -20.34 -1.03
C GLN A 367 3.77 -21.41 -0.14
N LYS A 368 5.09 -21.31 0.06
CA LYS A 368 5.85 -22.23 0.94
C LYS A 368 5.63 -22.00 2.45
N GLU A 369 5.17 -20.81 2.85
CA GLU A 369 4.97 -20.44 4.26
C GLU A 369 3.50 -20.61 4.71
N LEU A 370 2.56 -20.96 3.81
CA LEU A 370 1.11 -21.10 4.10
C LEU A 370 0.49 -19.88 4.81
N LEU A 371 1.14 -18.71 4.72
CA LEU A 371 0.73 -17.50 5.40
C LEU A 371 -0.47 -16.88 4.69
N LYS A 372 -1.57 -16.75 5.43
CA LYS A 372 -2.80 -16.12 4.95
C LYS A 372 -2.65 -14.62 4.97
N TYR A 373 -2.68 -14.01 3.79
CA TYR A 373 -2.85 -12.58 3.65
C TYR A 373 -4.34 -12.28 3.61
N VAL A 374 -4.84 -11.64 4.67
CA VAL A 374 -6.23 -11.13 4.75
C VAL A 374 -6.28 -9.67 5.19
N TYR A 375 -5.10 -9.04 5.29
CA TYR A 375 -4.95 -7.69 5.82
C TYR A 375 -5.64 -6.67 4.90
N HIS A 376 -5.35 -6.69 3.60
CA HIS A 376 -5.89 -5.68 2.69
C HIS A 376 -7.41 -5.77 2.61
N HIS A 377 -7.96 -6.99 2.62
CA HIS A 377 -9.39 -7.22 2.76
C HIS A 377 -9.98 -6.62 4.04
N GLN A 378 -9.33 -6.84 5.19
CA GLN A 378 -9.83 -6.35 6.47
C GLN A 378 -9.85 -4.82 6.54
N GLU A 379 -8.77 -4.17 6.09
CA GLU A 379 -8.68 -2.70 6.05
C GLU A 379 -9.66 -2.12 5.03
N ALA A 380 -9.84 -2.77 3.87
CA ALA A 380 -10.83 -2.37 2.87
C ALA A 380 -12.27 -2.48 3.42
N LEU A 381 -12.57 -3.54 4.19
CA LEU A 381 -13.88 -3.73 4.81
C LEU A 381 -14.17 -2.67 5.89
N TRP A 382 -13.17 -2.29 6.70
CA TRP A 382 -13.29 -1.19 7.65
C TRP A 382 -13.58 0.14 6.95
N ASN A 383 -12.85 0.45 5.88
CA ASN A 383 -13.12 1.63 5.06
C ASN A 383 -14.52 1.57 4.42
N LYS A 384 -14.95 0.41 3.88
CA LYS A 384 -16.28 0.22 3.27
C LYS A 384 -17.40 0.53 4.28
N ILE A 385 -17.26 0.09 5.53
CA ILE A 385 -18.22 0.41 6.60
C ILE A 385 -18.31 1.92 6.81
N PHE A 386 -17.18 2.60 7.01
CA PHE A 386 -17.19 4.05 7.20
C PHE A 386 -17.81 4.78 5.99
N VAL A 387 -17.40 4.40 4.78
CA VAL A 387 -17.86 5.00 3.52
C VAL A 387 -19.36 4.80 3.30
N ALA A 388 -19.93 3.64 3.69
CA ALA A 388 -21.37 3.42 3.55
C ALA A 388 -22.20 4.38 4.43
N TYR A 389 -21.71 4.71 5.62
CA TYR A 389 -22.36 5.67 6.52
C TYR A 389 -22.10 7.13 6.14
N TYR A 390 -20.87 7.51 5.82
CA TYR A 390 -20.48 8.93 5.70
C TYR A 390 -20.00 9.36 4.32
N GLY A 391 -19.71 8.41 3.43
CA GLY A 391 -19.12 8.67 2.13
C GLY A 391 -17.59 8.81 2.16
N GLN A 392 -16.96 8.60 1.00
CA GLN A 392 -15.51 8.62 0.84
C GLN A 392 -14.91 10.03 1.02
N GLU A 393 -15.62 11.07 0.59
CA GLU A 393 -15.18 12.46 0.76
C GLU A 393 -15.01 12.83 2.24
N GLU A 394 -15.96 12.42 3.09
CA GLU A 394 -15.89 12.68 4.52
C GLU A 394 -14.74 11.89 5.15
N MET A 395 -14.49 10.65 4.72
CA MET A 395 -13.35 9.86 5.20
C MET A 395 -12.02 10.57 4.92
N ILE A 396 -11.81 11.02 3.67
CA ILE A 396 -10.60 11.73 3.27
C ILE A 396 -10.43 13.02 4.08
N LYS A 397 -11.54 13.76 4.28
CA LYS A 397 -11.54 14.99 5.09
C LYS A 397 -11.13 14.71 6.54
N GLN A 398 -11.77 13.72 7.19
CA GLN A 398 -11.50 13.38 8.59
C GLN A 398 -10.07 12.90 8.79
N VAL A 399 -9.56 12.04 7.90
CA VAL A 399 -8.17 11.59 7.96
C VAL A 399 -7.22 12.78 7.83
N LYS A 400 -7.37 13.64 6.81
CA LYS A 400 -6.48 14.81 6.62
C LYS A 400 -6.48 15.78 7.81
N GLN A 401 -7.64 15.98 8.44
CA GLN A 401 -7.76 16.90 9.58
C GLN A 401 -7.17 16.32 10.87
N ASN A 402 -7.23 15.00 11.06
CA ASN A 402 -6.93 14.35 12.32
C ASN A 402 -5.72 13.39 12.26
N ILE A 403 -4.95 13.35 11.15
CA ILE A 403 -3.87 12.37 10.96
C ILE A 403 -2.85 12.36 12.10
N PHE A 404 -2.44 13.52 12.61
CA PHE A 404 -1.51 13.64 13.75
C PHE A 404 -2.14 13.31 15.09
N LYS A 405 -3.45 13.51 15.22
CA LYS A 405 -4.21 13.14 16.41
C LYS A 405 -4.43 11.63 16.47
N GLY A 406 -4.50 10.97 15.31
CA GLY A 406 -4.65 9.52 15.17
C GLY A 406 -6.07 9.00 15.39
N TYR A 407 -7.06 9.87 15.59
CA TYR A 407 -8.47 9.49 15.74
C TYR A 407 -9.42 10.69 15.60
N PHE A 408 -10.70 10.40 15.37
CA PHE A 408 -11.77 11.39 15.36
C PHE A 408 -13.09 10.82 15.88
N TYR A 409 -14.03 11.72 16.20
CA TYR A 409 -15.39 11.40 16.59
C TYR A 409 -16.35 11.91 15.51
N MET A 410 -17.43 11.18 15.27
CA MET A 410 -18.52 11.59 14.37
C MET A 410 -19.71 12.19 15.11
#